data_AF-A0A5S5DTL5-F1
#
_entry.id   AF-A0A5S5DTL5-F1
#
_cell.length_a   1.000
_cell.length_b   1.000
_cell.length_c   1.000
_cell.angle_alpha   90.00
_cell.angle_beta   90.00
_cell.angle_gamma   90.00
#
_symmetry.space_group_name_H-M   'P 1'
#
loop_
_entity.id
_entity.type
_entity.pdbx_description
1 polymer ?
#
loop_
_entity_poly.entity_id
_entity_poly.type
_entity_poly.pdbx_seq_one_letter_code
_entity_poly.pdbx_strand_id
1 'polypeptide(L)'
;MNQKIILSLNQEELENFRVLVKNSDLDLLNDLVQLVVLKDDPEKYIKRKVFEALSDLSGFNINVINESQKLKFDLGLTNYHKKSLKIYFQRIVKDLNSTKIISVTECEKLEKVSDCLKLVKSKL
;
A
#
# COMPACT_ATOMS: atom_id res chain seq x y z
N MET A 1 7.65 -29.48 -4.93
CA MET A 1 6.25 -29.22 -5.31
C MET A 1 5.76 -28.02 -4.52
N ASN A 2 5.48 -26.89 -5.16
CA ASN A 2 4.86 -25.75 -4.47
C ASN A 2 3.35 -25.96 -4.51
N GLN A 3 2.80 -26.53 -3.45
CA GLN A 3 1.35 -26.64 -3.29
C GLN A 3 0.78 -25.23 -3.09
N LYS A 4 -0.16 -24.84 -3.96
CA LYS A 4 -0.92 -23.60 -3.84
C LYS A 4 -2.28 -23.94 -3.24
N ILE A 5 -2.63 -23.30 -2.14
CA ILE A 5 -3.98 -23.35 -1.58
C ILE A 5 -4.72 -22.12 -2.11
N ILE A 6 -5.84 -22.35 -2.80
CA ILE A 6 -6.75 -21.30 -3.25
C ILE A 6 -7.95 -21.33 -2.31
N LEU A 7 -8.17 -20.23 -1.60
CA LEU A 7 -9.34 -20.04 -0.74
C LEU A 7 -10.28 -19.05 -1.42
N SER A 8 -11.51 -19.50 -1.68
CA SER A 8 -12.60 -18.64 -2.14
C SER A 8 -13.52 -18.42 -0.94
N LEU A 9 -13.55 -17.19 -0.45
CA LEU A 9 -14.37 -16.79 0.69
C LEU A 9 -15.36 -15.72 0.24
N ASN A 10 -16.59 -15.79 0.73
CA ASN A 10 -17.51 -14.66 0.68
C ASN A 10 -17.13 -13.59 1.72
N GLN A 11 -17.81 -12.44 1.72
CA GLN A 11 -17.47 -11.31 2.58
C GLN A 11 -17.47 -11.65 4.08
N GLU A 12 -18.49 -12.38 4.53
CA GLU A 12 -18.66 -12.77 5.92
C GLU A 12 -17.56 -13.77 6.33
N GLU A 13 -17.29 -14.76 5.48
CA GLU A 13 -16.23 -15.74 5.67
C GLU A 13 -14.85 -15.07 5.72
N LEU A 14 -14.62 -14.05 4.90
CA LEU A 14 -13.36 -13.31 4.86
C LEU A 14 -13.13 -12.50 6.14
N GLU A 15 -14.16 -11.85 6.69
CA GLU A 15 -14.04 -11.14 7.98
C GLU A 15 -13.83 -12.11 9.14
N ASN A 16 -14.52 -13.25 9.15
CA ASN A 16 -14.28 -14.30 10.15
C ASN A 16 -12.83 -14.84 10.06
N PHE A 17 -12.33 -15.04 8.85
CA PHE A 17 -10.95 -15.46 8.62
C PHE A 17 -9.95 -14.41 9.10
N ARG A 18 -10.22 -13.12 8.86
CA ARG A 18 -9.41 -12.02 9.38
C ARG A 18 -9.32 -12.03 10.90
N VAL A 19 -10.42 -12.25 11.61
CA VAL A 19 -10.42 -12.32 13.08
C VAL A 19 -9.57 -13.48 13.57
N LEU A 20 -9.72 -14.66 12.95
CA LEU A 20 -8.93 -15.85 13.28
C LEU A 20 -7.43 -15.63 13.07
N VAL A 21 -7.04 -15.04 11.94
CA VAL A 21 -5.64 -14.78 11.61
C VAL A 21 -5.05 -13.67 12.49
N LYS A 22 -5.82 -12.65 12.85
CA LYS A 22 -5.36 -11.59 13.77
C LYS A 22 -5.01 -12.12 15.17
N ASN A 23 -5.67 -13.22 15.57
CA ASN A 23 -5.40 -13.91 16.83
C ASN A 23 -4.32 -15.00 16.70
N SER A 24 -3.68 -15.13 15.53
CA SER A 24 -2.58 -16.07 15.29
C SER A 24 -1.24 -15.33 15.27
N ASP A 25 -0.16 -16.02 15.64
CA ASP A 25 1.22 -15.50 15.58
C ASP A 25 1.78 -15.49 14.12
N LEU A 26 0.91 -15.45 13.11
CA LEU A 26 1.27 -15.49 11.69
C LEU A 26 1.19 -14.10 11.08
N ASP A 27 2.15 -13.22 11.42
CA ASP A 27 2.19 -11.82 10.97
C ASP A 27 2.08 -11.66 9.45
N LEU A 28 2.80 -12.48 8.68
CA LEU A 28 2.74 -12.47 7.22
C LEU A 28 1.34 -12.81 6.68
N LEU A 29 0.64 -13.75 7.31
CA LEU A 29 -0.72 -14.12 6.90
C LEU A 29 -1.71 -13.01 7.27
N ASN A 30 -1.52 -12.37 8.42
CA ASN A 30 -2.34 -11.24 8.86
C ASN A 30 -2.23 -10.06 7.89
N ASP A 31 -1.01 -9.73 7.45
CA ASP A 31 -0.79 -8.70 6.44
C ASP A 31 -1.47 -9.04 5.11
N LEU A 32 -1.36 -10.29 4.64
CA LEU A 32 -2.00 -10.73 3.40
C LEU A 32 -3.53 -10.72 3.48
N VAL A 33 -4.12 -11.16 4.59
CA VAL A 33 -5.57 -11.16 4.78
C VAL A 33 -6.10 -9.74 4.91
N GLN A 34 -5.40 -8.85 5.63
CA GLN A 34 -5.73 -7.43 5.64
C GLN A 34 -5.74 -6.85 4.22
N LEU A 35 -4.75 -7.16 3.39
CA LEU A 35 -4.71 -6.65 2.02
C LEU A 35 -5.92 -7.08 1.16
N VAL A 36 -6.45 -8.28 1.39
CA VAL A 36 -7.65 -8.76 0.67
C VAL A 36 -8.91 -8.09 1.21
N VAL A 37 -9.08 -8.06 2.54
CA VAL A 37 -10.22 -7.41 3.20
C VAL A 37 -10.29 -5.91 2.89
N LEU A 38 -9.14 -5.25 2.87
CA LEU A 38 -9.08 -3.80 2.66
C LEU A 38 -9.45 -3.40 1.23
N LYS A 39 -9.52 -4.31 0.25
CA LYS A 39 -9.96 -3.94 -1.11
C LYS A 39 -11.37 -3.36 -1.15
N ASP A 40 -12.23 -3.73 -0.21
CA ASP A 40 -13.59 -3.17 -0.09
C ASP A 40 -13.62 -1.80 0.59
N ASP A 41 -12.50 -1.37 1.19
CA ASP A 41 -12.26 -0.01 1.70
C ASP A 41 -11.10 0.63 0.93
N PRO A 42 -11.37 1.26 -0.24
CA PRO A 42 -10.34 1.84 -1.09
C PRO A 42 -9.42 2.79 -0.34
N GLU A 43 -9.93 3.51 0.66
CA GLU A 43 -9.13 4.47 1.43
C GLU A 43 -8.07 3.78 2.29
N LYS A 44 -8.46 2.73 3.03
CA LYS A 44 -7.50 1.93 3.80
C LYS A 44 -6.56 1.13 2.91
N TYR A 45 -7.04 0.60 1.78
CA TYR A 45 -6.21 -0.10 0.80
C TYR A 45 -5.08 0.80 0.27
N ILE A 46 -5.44 2.00 -0.22
CA ILE A 46 -4.48 2.98 -0.72
C ILE A 46 -3.47 3.32 0.37
N LYS A 47 -3.94 3.60 1.59
CA LYS A 47 -3.06 3.97 2.69
C LYS A 47 -2.03 2.89 2.98
N ARG A 48 -2.48 1.64 3.12
CA ARG A 48 -1.60 0.50 3.37
C ARG A 48 -0.60 0.31 2.23
N LYS A 49 -1.05 0.30 0.97
CA LYS A 49 -0.18 0.11 -0.20
C LYS A 49 0.83 1.23 -0.41
N VAL A 50 0.45 2.47 -0.13
CA VAL A 50 1.38 3.59 -0.17
C VAL A 50 2.44 3.45 0.92
N PHE A 51 2.06 3.03 2.13
CA PHE A 51 3.01 2.82 3.21
C PHE A 51 3.95 1.64 2.91
N GLU A 52 3.46 0.55 2.30
CA GLU A 52 4.30 -0.55 1.80
C GLU A 52 5.33 -0.05 0.78
N ALA A 53 4.91 0.73 -0.22
CA ALA A 53 5.82 1.28 -1.21
C ALA A 53 6.91 2.19 -0.59
N LEU A 54 6.55 2.96 0.44
CA LEU A 54 7.49 3.81 1.16
C LEU A 54 8.43 2.99 2.05
N SER A 55 7.92 1.96 2.71
CA SER A 55 8.70 0.99 3.50
C SER A 55 9.77 0.32 2.62
N ASP A 56 9.36 -0.19 1.45
CA ASP A 56 10.25 -0.85 0.49
C ASP A 56 11.40 0.06 0.03
N LEU A 57 11.12 1.35 -0.23
CA LEU A 57 12.11 2.29 -0.74
C LEU A 57 12.99 2.93 0.35
N SER A 58 12.45 3.08 1.56
CA SER A 58 13.13 3.78 2.65
C SER A 58 13.86 2.83 3.61
N GLY A 59 13.49 1.55 3.62
CA GLY A 59 13.98 0.56 4.58
C GLY A 59 13.38 0.68 5.98
N PHE A 60 12.48 1.65 6.21
CA PHE A 60 11.78 1.79 7.49
C PHE A 60 10.64 0.80 7.58
N ASN A 61 10.37 0.30 8.79
CA ASN A 61 9.20 -0.54 9.04
C ASN A 61 7.91 0.25 8.79
N ILE A 62 6.95 -0.37 8.09
CA ILE A 62 5.65 0.22 7.76
C ILE A 62 4.91 0.83 8.96
N ASN A 63 5.06 0.26 10.15
CA ASN A 63 4.39 0.72 11.38
C ASN A 63 4.96 2.04 11.92
N VAL A 64 6.16 2.43 11.48
CA VAL A 64 6.81 3.70 11.85
C VAL A 64 6.43 4.82 10.86
N ILE A 65 5.88 4.46 9.70
CA ILE A 65 5.48 5.41 8.67
C ILE A 65 4.15 6.07 9.03
N ASN A 66 4.09 7.39 8.93
CA ASN A 66 2.88 8.18 9.16
C ASN A 66 2.75 9.34 8.17
N GLU A 67 1.56 9.95 8.13
CA GLU A 67 1.18 10.91 7.08
C GLU A 67 1.89 12.27 7.16
N SER A 68 2.42 12.64 8.34
CA SER A 68 3.06 13.93 8.57
C SER A 68 4.54 13.94 8.19
N GLN A 69 5.15 12.75 8.06
CA GLN A 69 6.55 12.59 7.68
C GLN A 69 6.88 13.17 6.30
N LYS A 70 8.03 13.80 6.22
CA LYS A 70 8.68 14.29 5.01
C LYS A 70 9.48 13.17 4.35
N LEU A 71 9.24 12.95 3.06
CA LEU A 71 9.86 11.89 2.30
C LEU A 71 11.39 11.97 2.33
N LYS A 72 11.97 13.16 2.16
CA LYS A 72 13.42 13.33 2.13
C LYS A 72 14.08 13.27 3.52
N PHE A 73 13.54 14.01 4.48
CA PHE A 73 14.19 14.22 5.77
C PHE A 73 13.92 13.09 6.76
N ASP A 74 12.70 12.53 6.75
CA ASP A 74 12.30 11.51 7.73
C ASP A 74 12.48 10.09 7.16
N LEU A 75 12.32 9.92 5.84
CA LEU A 75 12.40 8.62 5.17
C LEU A 75 13.60 8.47 4.21
N GLY A 76 14.47 9.48 4.09
CA GLY A 76 15.66 9.40 3.22
C GLY A 76 15.37 9.34 1.71
N LEU A 77 14.12 9.56 1.28
CA LEU A 77 13.70 9.41 -0.11
C LEU A 77 14.11 10.61 -0.96
N THR A 78 15.24 10.45 -1.64
CA THR A 78 15.73 11.36 -2.69
C THR A 78 14.86 11.32 -3.95
N ASN A 79 15.14 12.22 -4.92
CA ASN A 79 14.44 12.23 -6.21
C ASN A 79 14.54 10.90 -6.96
N TYR A 80 15.64 10.15 -6.80
CA TYR A 80 15.78 8.83 -7.40
C TYR A 80 14.70 7.85 -6.89
N HIS A 81 14.47 7.81 -5.59
CA HIS A 81 13.41 7.00 -5.00
C HIS A 81 12.03 7.48 -5.41
N LYS A 82 11.82 8.81 -5.45
CA LYS A 82 10.55 9.39 -5.89
C LYS A 82 10.19 9.00 -7.32
N LYS A 83 11.16 8.93 -8.24
CA LYS A 83 10.92 8.42 -9.61
C LYS A 83 10.40 6.99 -9.60
N SER A 84 10.90 6.15 -8.69
CA SER A 84 10.51 4.75 -8.56
C SER A 84 9.07 4.59 -8.04
N LEU A 85 8.58 5.51 -7.21
CA LEU A 85 7.20 5.51 -6.70
C LEU A 85 6.13 5.46 -7.80
N LYS A 86 6.43 5.99 -9.00
CA LYS A 86 5.53 5.94 -10.15
C LYS A 86 5.06 4.51 -10.45
N ILE A 87 5.97 3.52 -10.39
CA ILE A 87 5.64 2.12 -10.68
C ILE A 87 4.71 1.55 -9.60
N TYR A 88 5.02 1.83 -8.33
CA TYR A 88 4.21 1.39 -7.19
C TYR A 88 2.82 2.00 -7.26
N PHE A 89 2.72 3.32 -7.38
CA PHE A 89 1.43 4.01 -7.39
C PHE A 89 0.58 3.66 -8.60
N GLN A 90 1.19 3.48 -9.78
CA GLN A 90 0.46 3.04 -10.96
C GLN A 90 -0.13 1.64 -10.79
N ARG A 91 0.52 0.73 -10.04
CA ARG A 91 -0.06 -0.58 -9.70
C ARG A 91 -1.28 -0.43 -8.80
N ILE A 92 -1.21 0.41 -7.76
CA ILE A 92 -2.35 0.67 -6.86
C ILE A 92 -3.57 1.19 -7.63
N VAL A 93 -3.35 2.16 -8.53
CA VAL A 93 -4.42 2.74 -9.36
C VAL A 93 -5.04 1.69 -10.29
N LYS A 94 -4.22 0.79 -10.87
CA LYS A 94 -4.69 -0.31 -11.72
C LYS A 94 -5.46 -1.37 -10.93
N ASP A 95 -5.00 -1.71 -9.72
CA ASP A 95 -5.68 -2.67 -8.85
C ASP A 95 -7.09 -2.21 -8.45
N LEU A 96 -7.30 -0.89 -8.41
CA LEU A 96 -8.58 -0.24 -8.16
C LEU A 96 -9.34 0.10 -9.46
N ASN A 97 -8.99 -0.54 -10.58
CA ASN A 97 -9.65 -0.43 -11.89
C ASN A 97 -9.66 0.97 -12.54
N SER A 98 -8.76 1.87 -12.16
CA SER A 98 -8.63 3.17 -12.81
C SER A 98 -7.62 3.14 -13.97
N THR A 99 -7.94 3.87 -15.04
CA THR A 99 -7.11 4.04 -16.24
C THR A 99 -6.24 5.30 -16.18
N LYS A 100 -6.39 6.14 -15.14
CA LYS A 100 -5.61 7.37 -15.01
C LYS A 100 -4.12 7.05 -14.81
N ILE A 101 -3.27 7.91 -15.35
CA ILE A 101 -1.81 7.71 -15.35
C ILE A 101 -1.17 8.60 -14.27
N ILE A 102 -0.20 8.01 -13.56
CA ILE A 102 0.73 8.72 -12.69
C ILE A 102 2.03 8.98 -13.45
N SER A 103 2.39 10.25 -13.55
CA SER A 103 3.62 10.70 -14.17
C SER A 103 4.79 10.73 -13.18
N VAL A 104 6.01 10.64 -13.70
CA VAL A 104 7.23 10.75 -12.88
C VAL A 104 7.35 12.14 -12.25
N THR A 105 6.97 13.17 -12.99
CA THR A 105 7.02 14.57 -12.53
C THR A 105 6.07 14.84 -11.37
N GLU A 106 4.90 14.20 -11.33
CA GLU A 106 4.01 14.24 -10.16
C GLU A 106 4.68 13.61 -8.93
N CYS A 107 5.39 12.48 -9.10
CA CYS A 107 6.09 11.83 -8.00
C CYS A 107 7.28 12.64 -7.47
N GLU A 108 8.04 13.31 -8.34
CA GLU A 108 9.19 14.13 -7.94
C GLU A 108 8.80 15.31 -7.04
N LYS A 109 7.62 15.87 -7.26
CA LYS A 109 7.07 17.01 -6.51
C LYS A 109 6.55 16.64 -5.11
N LEU A 110 6.47 15.35 -4.77
CA LEU A 110 5.96 14.91 -3.48
C LEU A 110 6.91 15.31 -2.36
N GLU A 111 6.40 15.90 -1.27
CA GLU A 111 7.22 16.29 -0.12
C GLU A 111 6.91 15.47 1.11
N LYS A 112 5.65 15.14 1.34
CA LYS A 112 5.16 14.39 2.50
C LYS A 112 4.46 13.09 2.11
N VAL A 113 4.34 12.17 3.07
CA VAL A 113 3.57 10.92 2.92
C VAL A 113 2.11 11.21 2.57
N SER A 114 1.51 12.24 3.20
CA SER A 114 0.16 12.70 2.85
C SER A 114 0.01 13.14 1.39
N ASP A 115 1.06 13.67 0.74
CA ASP A 115 1.00 14.03 -0.67
C ASP A 115 0.95 12.78 -1.56
N CYS A 116 1.66 11.71 -1.17
CA CYS A 116 1.60 10.42 -1.85
C CYS A 116 0.16 9.87 -1.85
N LEU A 117 -0.50 9.92 -0.68
CA LEU A 117 -1.88 9.47 -0.54
C LEU A 117 -2.83 10.28 -1.42
N LYS A 118 -2.69 11.62 -1.41
CA LYS A 118 -3.49 12.52 -2.24
C LYS A 118 -3.28 12.25 -3.74
N LEU A 119 -2.04 12.02 -4.16
CA LEU A 119 -1.72 11.73 -5.55
C LEU A 119 -2.45 10.46 -6.01
N VAL A 120 -2.33 9.35 -5.27
CA VAL A 120 -3.01 8.10 -5.64
C VAL A 120 -4.53 8.27 -5.65
N LYS A 121 -5.10 8.90 -4.62
CA LYS A 121 -6.55 9.17 -4.52
C LYS A 121 -7.07 10.02 -5.67
N SER A 122 -6.31 11.02 -6.14
CA SER A 122 -6.72 11.86 -7.27
C SER A 122 -6.84 11.11 -8.61
N LYS A 123 -6.25 9.92 -8.68
CA LYS A 123 -6.20 9.07 -9.87
C LYS A 123 -7.17 7.91 -9.80
N LEU A 124 -8.04 7.86 -8.81
CA LEU A 124 -9.24 7.01 -8.81
C LEU A 124 -10.41 7.77 -9.43
#